data_AF-A0A7C3GLX4-F1
#
_entry.id   AF-A0A7C3GLX4-F1
#
_cell.length_a   1.000
_cell.length_b   1.000
_cell.length_c   1.000
_cell.angle_alpha   90.00
_cell.angle_beta   90.00
_cell.angle_gamma   90.00
#
_symmetry.space_group_name_H-M   'P 1'
#
loop_
_entity.id
_entity.type
_entity.pdbx_description
1 polymer ?
#
loop_
_entity_poly.entity_id
_entity_poly.type
_entity_poly.pdbx_seq_one_letter_code
_entity_poly.pdbx_strand_id
1 'polypeptide(L)'
;MSWYQNYNKKATIETDAGIKAKSKRGAFVQSWWATRWIKAMERVMDRGRLTRGRRYARRGQVLSLVEGTDGVVGTVQGSRKRPYKITIDIKPFSEKQWGRVIEGLANRPIFMAQLLAGEMPQDIEEAFSAVKLSLFPAKANDLSQNCNCPDWASVCKPLAAVHYILAERFDEDPFLLFRLRGKTEDQLLAALRKLQGVGGEDELGAAEYDPPPPLADSLADFWTVGEAATHFQPKISLPEPAYPVLLRLGMPTFMQDIDRWLKPAYDNLTATALATAFADQTDTDALK
;
A
#
# COMPACT_ATOMS: atom_id res chain seq x y z
N MET A 1 -31.81 23.59 44.76
CA MET A 1 -31.63 22.12 44.79
C MET A 1 -30.76 21.74 43.60
N SER A 2 -29.47 21.52 43.84
CA SER A 2 -28.50 21.17 42.79
C SER A 2 -28.49 19.66 42.61
N TRP A 3 -29.08 19.18 41.52
CA TRP A 3 -29.18 17.76 41.17
C TRP A 3 -27.94 17.23 40.43
N TYR A 4 -26.74 17.59 40.87
CA TYR A 4 -25.54 16.93 40.36
C TYR A 4 -25.37 15.58 41.03
N GLN A 5 -26.01 14.57 40.43
CA GLN A 5 -25.78 13.16 40.74
C GLN A 5 -24.27 12.88 40.69
N ASN A 6 -23.72 12.54 41.85
CA ASN A 6 -22.47 11.80 41.99
C ASN A 6 -22.56 10.51 41.16
N TYR A 7 -22.16 10.58 39.88
CA TYR A 7 -21.83 9.41 39.09
C TYR A 7 -20.60 8.78 39.75
N ASN A 8 -20.86 7.81 40.63
CA ASN A 8 -19.86 7.03 41.32
C ASN A 8 -18.99 6.32 40.26
N LYS A 9 -17.85 6.92 39.91
CA LYS A 9 -16.97 6.46 38.82
C LYS A 9 -16.36 5.13 39.24
N LYS A 10 -17.01 4.01 38.88
CA LYS A 10 -16.44 2.68 39.06
C LYS A 10 -15.05 2.65 38.41
N ALA A 11 -14.07 2.23 39.20
CA ALA A 11 -12.70 2.09 38.75
C ALA A 11 -12.61 1.15 37.55
N THR A 12 -11.58 1.34 36.73
CA THR A 12 -11.26 0.40 35.64
C THR A 12 -10.78 -0.90 36.25
N ILE A 13 -11.28 -2.03 35.74
CA ILE A 13 -10.75 -3.34 36.09
C ILE A 13 -9.42 -3.49 35.33
N GLU A 14 -8.31 -3.61 36.04
CA GLU A 14 -7.01 -3.86 35.41
C GLU A 14 -6.98 -5.28 34.81
N THR A 15 -6.29 -5.46 33.67
CA THR A 15 -6.19 -6.74 32.97
C THR A 15 -4.79 -6.92 32.39
N ASP A 16 -4.26 -8.14 32.49
CA ASP A 16 -2.99 -8.50 31.88
C ASP A 16 -3.13 -9.16 30.51
N ALA A 17 -4.35 -9.55 30.14
CA ALA A 17 -4.64 -10.31 28.92
C ALA A 17 -4.74 -9.45 27.65
N GLY A 18 -4.63 -8.12 27.76
CA GLY A 18 -4.75 -7.25 26.60
C GLY A 18 -3.43 -6.98 25.87
N ILE A 19 -3.59 -6.52 24.62
CA ILE A 19 -2.54 -6.15 23.69
C ILE A 19 -1.61 -5.13 24.36
N LYS A 20 -0.35 -5.52 24.55
CA LYS A 20 0.67 -4.63 25.12
C LYS A 20 1.14 -3.67 24.02
N ALA A 21 0.92 -2.38 24.24
CA ALA A 21 1.46 -1.35 23.35
C ALA A 21 2.98 -1.49 23.24
N LYS A 22 3.51 -1.39 22.01
CA LYS A 22 4.96 -1.45 21.75
C LYS A 22 5.68 -0.30 22.45
N SER A 23 5.09 0.89 22.42
CA SER A 23 5.66 2.08 23.08
C SER A 23 5.21 2.23 24.53
N LYS A 24 6.12 1.95 25.48
CA LYS A 24 5.89 2.18 26.92
C LYS A 24 6.04 3.66 27.34
N ARG A 25 6.88 4.44 26.65
CA ARG A 25 7.16 5.88 26.92
C ARG A 25 7.45 6.62 25.61
N GLY A 26 7.32 7.95 25.60
CA GLY A 26 7.60 8.77 24.41
C GLY A 26 6.47 8.76 23.37
N ALA A 27 6.83 8.90 22.09
CA ALA A 27 5.92 8.80 20.95
C ALA A 27 5.27 7.40 20.91
N PHE A 28 3.99 7.32 20.53
CA PHE A 28 3.27 6.04 20.51
C PHE A 28 3.63 5.18 19.28
N VAL A 29 3.93 5.82 18.16
CA VAL A 29 4.27 5.23 16.86
C VAL A 29 5.50 5.93 16.29
N GLN A 30 6.20 5.28 15.35
CA GLN A 30 7.44 5.82 14.75
C GLN A 30 7.21 6.43 13.36
N SER A 31 6.39 5.78 12.54
CA SER A 31 6.15 6.22 11.17
C SER A 31 5.34 7.50 11.07
N TRP A 32 5.59 8.24 9.98
CA TRP A 32 4.90 9.49 9.73
C TRP A 32 3.40 9.25 9.46
N TRP A 33 3.02 8.15 8.81
CA TRP A 33 1.63 7.84 8.46
C TRP A 33 0.81 7.40 9.67
N ALA A 34 1.38 6.60 10.58
CA ALA A 34 0.73 6.31 11.85
C ALA A 34 0.61 7.57 12.73
N THR A 35 1.62 8.44 12.71
CA THR A 35 1.54 9.75 13.37
C THR A 35 0.46 10.62 12.75
N ARG A 36 0.31 10.60 11.42
CA ARG A 36 -0.71 11.33 10.66
C ARG A 36 -2.12 10.86 11.02
N TRP A 37 -2.31 9.56 11.28
CA TRP A 37 -3.55 9.00 11.80
C TRP A 37 -3.90 9.54 13.19
N ILE A 38 -2.95 9.51 14.13
CA ILE A 38 -3.16 10.08 15.49
C ILE A 38 -3.51 11.57 15.39
N LYS A 39 -2.81 12.34 14.55
CA LYS A 39 -3.12 13.75 14.29
C LYS A 39 -4.50 13.97 13.67
N ALA A 40 -4.95 13.07 12.79
CA ALA A 40 -6.31 13.12 12.26
C ALA A 40 -7.33 12.95 13.39
N MET A 41 -7.07 12.05 14.35
CA MET A 41 -7.93 11.85 15.51
C MET A 41 -7.94 13.06 16.43
N GLU A 42 -6.82 13.76 16.60
CA GLU A 42 -6.74 15.02 17.38
C GLU A 42 -7.61 16.16 16.83
N ARG A 43 -7.97 16.12 15.54
CA ARG A 43 -8.89 17.11 14.94
C ARG A 43 -10.35 16.78 15.20
N VAL A 44 -10.66 15.51 15.45
CA VAL A 44 -12.03 15.00 15.64
C VAL A 44 -12.34 14.82 17.14
N MET A 45 -11.33 14.78 18.00
CA MET A 45 -11.44 14.38 19.41
C MET A 45 -10.85 15.41 20.38
N ASP A 46 -11.42 15.49 21.58
CA ASP A 46 -10.84 16.24 22.69
C ASP A 46 -9.46 15.67 23.09
N ARG A 47 -8.46 16.55 23.19
CA ARG A 47 -7.07 16.19 23.55
C ARG A 47 -6.96 15.51 24.91
N GLY A 48 -7.78 15.92 25.87
CA GLY A 48 -7.83 15.32 27.21
C GLY A 48 -8.29 13.87 27.17
N ARG A 49 -9.32 13.57 26.37
CA ARG A 49 -9.84 12.21 26.12
C ARG A 49 -8.81 11.34 25.41
N LEU A 50 -8.15 11.86 24.38
CA LEU A 50 -7.06 11.16 23.68
C LEU A 50 -5.91 10.79 24.61
N THR A 51 -5.48 11.72 25.46
CA THR A 51 -4.40 11.46 26.43
C THR A 51 -4.76 10.33 27.40
N ARG A 52 -6.02 10.27 27.86
CA ARG A 52 -6.51 9.15 28.69
C ARG A 52 -6.58 7.83 27.90
N GLY A 53 -7.01 7.88 26.65
CA GLY A 53 -7.01 6.74 25.73
C GLY A 53 -5.61 6.16 25.53
N ARG A 54 -4.61 7.02 25.30
CA ARG A 54 -3.19 6.63 25.18
C ARG A 54 -2.70 5.87 26.40
N ARG A 55 -3.03 6.36 27.60
CA ARG A 55 -2.66 5.69 28.86
C ARG A 55 -3.34 4.32 28.99
N TYR A 56 -4.58 4.22 28.53
CA TYR A 56 -5.36 2.98 28.53
C TYR A 56 -4.76 1.93 27.60
N ALA A 57 -4.39 2.32 26.37
CA ALA A 57 -3.69 1.46 25.42
C ALA A 57 -2.37 0.95 26.02
N ARG A 58 -1.55 1.83 26.62
CA ARG A 58 -0.29 1.44 27.29
C ARG A 58 -0.45 0.48 28.47
N ARG A 59 -1.59 0.52 29.15
CA ARG A 59 -1.89 -0.41 30.26
C ARG A 59 -2.32 -1.79 29.78
N GLY A 60 -2.46 -2.01 28.47
CA GLY A 60 -2.95 -3.28 27.93
C GLY A 60 -4.44 -3.49 28.16
N GLN A 61 -5.23 -2.42 28.14
CA GLN A 61 -6.68 -2.50 28.36
C GLN A 61 -7.45 -2.93 27.11
N VAL A 62 -6.82 -2.87 25.93
CA VAL A 62 -7.41 -3.37 24.68
C VAL A 62 -7.18 -4.88 24.62
N LEU A 63 -8.23 -5.67 24.75
CA LEU A 63 -8.15 -7.14 24.82
C LEU A 63 -7.96 -7.76 23.43
N SER A 64 -8.66 -7.25 22.43
CA SER A 64 -8.52 -7.69 21.05
C SER A 64 -8.72 -6.53 20.08
N LEU A 65 -8.08 -6.66 18.93
CA LEU A 65 -8.26 -5.81 17.76
C LEU A 65 -8.23 -6.73 16.53
N VAL A 66 -9.32 -6.69 15.77
CA VAL A 66 -9.46 -7.46 14.53
C VAL A 66 -9.82 -6.48 13.42
N GLU A 67 -8.89 -6.34 12.48
CA GLU A 67 -9.05 -5.60 11.25
C GLU A 67 -9.59 -6.47 10.10
N GLY A 68 -10.46 -5.90 9.28
CA GLY A 68 -11.00 -6.51 8.07
C GLY A 68 -11.32 -5.46 7.00
N THR A 69 -11.87 -5.89 5.87
CA THR A 69 -12.30 -4.98 4.78
C THR A 69 -13.46 -4.07 5.19
N ASP A 70 -14.32 -4.56 6.09
CA ASP A 70 -15.51 -3.83 6.53
C ASP A 70 -15.25 -2.87 7.70
N GLY A 71 -14.01 -2.84 8.21
CA GLY A 71 -13.63 -1.99 9.34
C GLY A 71 -12.80 -2.72 10.40
N VAL A 72 -12.88 -2.22 11.62
CA VAL A 72 -12.09 -2.68 12.76
C VAL A 72 -13.01 -2.97 13.94
N VAL A 73 -12.91 -4.16 14.51
CA VAL A 73 -13.64 -4.57 15.71
C VAL A 73 -12.66 -4.75 16.87
N GLY A 74 -12.91 -4.06 17.96
CA GLY A 74 -12.10 -4.13 19.17
C GLY A 74 -12.90 -4.54 20.39
N THR A 75 -12.23 -5.19 21.34
CA THR A 75 -12.76 -5.36 22.70
C THR A 75 -11.85 -4.71 23.72
N VAL A 76 -12.42 -3.98 24.67
CA VAL A 76 -11.66 -3.19 25.65
C VAL A 76 -12.19 -3.44 27.05
N GLN A 77 -11.28 -3.77 27.96
CA GLN A 77 -11.60 -3.90 29.36
C GLN A 77 -11.90 -2.52 29.96
N GLY A 78 -13.04 -2.45 30.63
CA GLY A 78 -13.60 -1.23 31.19
C GLY A 78 -13.82 -1.32 32.69
N SER A 79 -14.81 -0.58 33.18
CA SER A 79 -15.28 -0.67 34.56
C SER A 79 -16.32 -1.78 34.78
N ARG A 80 -16.72 -2.50 33.71
CA ARG A 80 -17.66 -3.62 33.76
C ARG A 80 -16.92 -4.95 33.58
N LYS A 81 -17.45 -6.02 34.17
CA LYS A 81 -16.93 -7.40 34.00
C LYS A 81 -16.94 -7.83 32.53
N ARG A 82 -18.01 -7.50 31.80
CA ARG A 82 -18.08 -7.72 30.35
C ARG A 82 -17.32 -6.59 29.62
N PRO A 83 -16.31 -6.91 28.79
CA PRO A 83 -15.58 -5.92 28.01
C PRO A 83 -16.48 -5.13 27.07
N TYR A 84 -16.09 -3.89 26.79
CA TYR A 84 -16.79 -3.05 25.82
C TYR A 84 -16.44 -3.48 24.40
N LYS A 85 -17.44 -3.49 23.52
CA LYS A 85 -17.26 -3.72 22.08
C LYS A 85 -17.13 -2.38 21.38
N ILE A 86 -16.16 -2.29 20.50
CA ILE A 86 -15.88 -1.14 19.66
C ILE A 86 -15.94 -1.58 18.20
N THR A 87 -16.55 -0.75 17.35
CA THR A 87 -16.49 -0.88 15.91
C THR A 87 -16.05 0.46 15.32
N ILE A 88 -15.15 0.42 14.34
CA ILE A 88 -14.65 1.58 13.61
C ILE A 88 -14.69 1.22 12.13
N ASP A 89 -15.49 1.94 11.37
CA ASP A 89 -15.66 1.75 9.93
C ASP A 89 -15.19 3.03 9.23
N ILE A 90 -14.30 2.86 8.24
CA ILE A 90 -13.83 3.95 7.40
C ILE A 90 -14.62 3.88 6.09
N LYS A 91 -15.11 5.02 5.60
CA LYS A 91 -15.85 5.01 4.34
C LYS A 91 -14.95 4.51 3.19
N PRO A 92 -15.28 3.37 2.55
CA PRO A 92 -14.51 2.86 1.42
C PRO A 92 -14.68 3.77 0.20
N PHE A 93 -13.70 3.74 -0.69
CA PHE A 93 -13.82 4.39 -1.99
C PHE A 93 -14.51 3.47 -2.99
N SER A 94 -15.22 4.05 -3.95
CA SER A 94 -15.76 3.29 -5.08
C SER A 94 -14.64 2.86 -6.05
N GLU A 95 -14.87 1.83 -6.88
CA GLU A 95 -13.90 1.41 -7.89
C GLU A 95 -13.51 2.56 -8.85
N LYS A 96 -14.45 3.44 -9.20
CA LYS A 96 -14.16 4.65 -10.01
C LYS A 96 -13.27 5.65 -9.29
N GLN A 97 -13.37 5.74 -7.96
CA GLN A 97 -12.48 6.58 -7.16
C GLN A 97 -11.09 5.95 -7.08
N TRP A 98 -11.02 4.64 -6.86
CA TRP A 98 -9.77 3.89 -6.85
C TRP A 98 -9.02 3.96 -8.18
N GLY A 99 -9.70 3.81 -9.32
CA GLY A 99 -9.07 3.95 -10.64
C GLY A 99 -8.32 5.27 -10.80
N ARG A 100 -8.96 6.39 -10.44
CA ARG A 100 -8.33 7.72 -10.50
C ARG A 100 -7.15 7.88 -9.53
N VAL A 101 -7.23 7.27 -8.34
CA VAL A 101 -6.10 7.26 -7.39
C VAL A 101 -4.93 6.46 -7.96
N ILE A 102 -5.20 5.26 -8.50
CA ILE A 102 -4.19 4.37 -9.04
C ILE A 102 -3.49 5.01 -10.24
N GLU A 103 -4.21 5.69 -11.13
CA GLU A 103 -3.61 6.50 -12.20
C GLU A 103 -2.65 7.57 -11.65
N GLY A 104 -3.08 8.29 -10.60
CA GLY A 104 -2.24 9.28 -9.94
C GLY A 104 -0.98 8.69 -9.28
N LEU A 105 -1.09 7.49 -8.71
CA LEU A 105 0.04 6.77 -8.10
C LEU A 105 0.99 6.19 -9.15
N ALA A 106 0.45 5.64 -10.25
CA ALA A 106 1.23 5.01 -11.32
C ALA A 106 2.16 6.00 -12.02
N ASN A 107 1.75 7.28 -12.12
CA ASN A 107 2.56 8.37 -12.68
C ASN A 107 3.80 8.74 -11.84
N ARG A 108 3.99 8.14 -10.66
CA ARG A 108 5.13 8.39 -9.77
C ARG A 108 5.81 7.07 -9.38
N PRO A 109 6.78 6.57 -10.17
CA PRO A 109 7.43 5.27 -9.94
C PRO A 109 8.00 5.08 -8.51
N ILE A 110 8.48 6.17 -7.89
CA ILE A 110 8.99 6.15 -6.52
C ILE A 110 7.94 5.72 -5.49
N PHE A 111 6.66 6.03 -5.71
CA PHE A 111 5.58 5.62 -4.80
C PHE A 111 5.40 4.12 -4.78
N MET A 112 5.47 3.47 -5.95
CA MET A 112 5.37 2.03 -6.02
C MET A 112 6.56 1.35 -5.35
N ALA A 113 7.78 1.85 -5.57
CA ALA A 113 8.97 1.30 -4.92
C ALA A 113 8.87 1.37 -3.38
N GLN A 114 8.41 2.50 -2.84
CA GLN A 114 8.20 2.67 -1.40
C GLN A 114 7.09 1.75 -0.87
N LEU A 115 5.96 1.66 -1.57
CA LEU A 115 4.87 0.76 -1.19
C LEU A 115 5.31 -0.71 -1.19
N LEU A 116 6.07 -1.14 -2.21
CA LEU A 116 6.66 -2.49 -2.28
C LEU A 116 7.65 -2.76 -1.15
N ALA A 117 8.32 -1.73 -0.63
CA ALA A 117 9.19 -1.82 0.54
C ALA A 117 8.40 -1.81 1.87
N GLY A 118 7.07 -1.75 1.84
CA GLY A 118 6.24 -1.63 3.03
C GLY A 118 6.33 -0.25 3.68
N GLU A 119 6.64 0.80 2.91
CA GLU A 119 6.73 2.18 3.38
C GLU A 119 5.66 3.06 2.72
N MET A 120 5.02 3.94 3.50
CA MET A 120 4.08 4.91 2.94
C MET A 120 4.83 6.10 2.30
N PRO A 121 4.63 6.41 1.01
CA PRO A 121 5.23 7.58 0.35
C PRO A 121 4.82 8.89 1.01
N GLN A 122 5.76 9.77 1.33
CA GLN A 122 5.45 11.04 2.05
C GLN A 122 4.44 11.91 1.30
N ASP A 123 4.53 11.95 -0.03
CA ASP A 123 3.67 12.76 -0.88
C ASP A 123 2.42 12.01 -1.35
N ILE A 124 2.09 10.86 -0.75
CA ILE A 124 0.93 10.07 -1.18
C ILE A 124 -0.38 10.84 -1.02
N GLU A 125 -0.51 11.70 0.01
CA GLU A 125 -1.70 12.53 0.21
C GLU A 125 -1.95 13.45 -1.01
N GLU A 126 -0.91 13.82 -1.77
CA GLU A 126 -1.05 14.60 -3.01
C GLU A 126 -1.82 13.83 -4.08
N ALA A 127 -1.50 12.54 -4.28
CA ALA A 127 -2.17 11.68 -5.26
C ALA A 127 -3.67 11.53 -4.94
N PHE A 128 -4.03 11.42 -3.66
CA PHE A 128 -5.43 11.42 -3.24
C PHE A 128 -6.08 12.80 -3.42
N SER A 129 -5.37 13.87 -3.06
CA SER A 129 -5.91 15.24 -3.12
C SER A 129 -6.19 15.70 -4.56
N ALA A 130 -5.37 15.28 -5.53
CA ALA A 130 -5.56 15.57 -6.96
C ALA A 130 -6.92 15.10 -7.48
N VAL A 131 -7.48 14.03 -6.89
CA VAL A 131 -8.79 13.47 -7.25
C VAL A 131 -9.89 13.82 -6.23
N LYS A 132 -9.63 14.81 -5.36
CA LYS A 132 -10.51 15.31 -4.29
C LYS A 132 -10.87 14.24 -3.25
N LEU A 133 -9.95 13.32 -2.98
CA LEU A 133 -10.06 12.30 -1.94
C LEU A 133 -9.02 12.56 -0.85
N SER A 134 -9.18 11.89 0.29
CA SER A 134 -8.19 11.90 1.36
C SER A 134 -8.04 10.49 1.90
N LEU A 135 -6.81 9.96 1.90
CA LEU A 135 -6.52 8.64 2.44
C LEU A 135 -6.86 8.58 3.93
N PHE A 136 -6.43 9.58 4.68
CA PHE A 136 -6.72 9.73 6.10
C PHE A 136 -8.11 10.37 6.32
N PRO A 137 -8.77 10.10 7.45
CA PRO A 137 -9.97 10.81 7.85
C PRO A 137 -9.69 12.31 7.97
N ALA A 138 -10.49 13.14 7.29
CA ALA A 138 -10.37 14.60 7.32
C ALA A 138 -11.51 15.23 8.12
N LYS A 139 -12.69 14.62 8.11
CA LYS A 139 -13.91 15.07 8.79
C LYS A 139 -14.42 13.97 9.73
N ALA A 140 -15.21 14.37 10.73
CA ALA A 140 -15.84 13.43 11.66
C ALA A 140 -16.69 12.37 10.93
N ASN A 141 -17.30 12.75 9.82
CA ASN A 141 -18.21 11.95 9.00
C ASN A 141 -17.49 10.89 8.16
N ASP A 142 -16.16 10.94 8.07
CA ASP A 142 -15.37 9.95 7.31
C ASP A 142 -15.21 8.63 8.08
N LEU A 143 -15.55 8.64 9.37
CA LEU A 143 -15.48 7.52 10.29
C LEU A 143 -16.84 7.27 10.93
N SER A 144 -17.38 6.08 10.76
CA SER A 144 -18.44 5.57 11.62
C SER A 144 -17.76 4.85 12.78
N GLN A 145 -18.10 5.20 14.02
CA GLN A 145 -17.48 4.60 15.18
C GLN A 145 -18.49 4.46 16.31
N ASN A 146 -18.49 3.28 16.94
CA ASN A 146 -19.46 2.93 17.97
C ASN A 146 -18.76 2.26 19.14
N CYS A 147 -19.22 2.58 20.35
CA CYS A 147 -18.77 1.94 21.58
C CYS A 147 -19.93 1.74 22.54
N ASN A 148 -20.14 0.53 23.03
CA ASN A 148 -21.22 0.22 23.97
C ASN A 148 -20.92 0.60 25.44
N CYS A 149 -19.97 1.50 25.66
CA CYS A 149 -19.61 1.98 27.00
C CYS A 149 -20.62 3.04 27.49
N PRO A 150 -20.73 3.28 28.81
CA PRO A 150 -21.69 4.25 29.35
C PRO A 150 -21.28 5.73 29.18
N ASP A 151 -20.19 6.01 28.46
CA ASP A 151 -19.73 7.38 28.18
C ASP A 151 -20.44 7.87 26.91
N TRP A 152 -21.26 8.90 27.03
CA TRP A 152 -22.13 9.44 25.98
C TRP A 152 -21.40 10.35 24.98
N ALA A 153 -20.12 10.62 25.20
CA ALA A 153 -19.37 11.43 24.25
C ALA A 153 -19.13 10.71 22.94
N SER A 154 -19.05 11.49 21.86
CA SER A 154 -18.74 11.01 20.51
C SER A 154 -17.52 10.10 20.46
N VAL A 155 -16.50 10.39 21.28
CA VAL A 155 -15.36 9.50 21.47
C VAL A 155 -15.07 9.27 22.95
N CYS A 156 -15.26 8.03 23.38
CA CYS A 156 -15.00 7.59 24.74
C CYS A 156 -13.53 7.17 24.94
N LYS A 157 -13.10 7.08 26.21
CA LYS A 157 -11.74 6.61 26.56
C LYS A 157 -11.39 5.23 25.96
N PRO A 158 -12.28 4.21 25.99
CA PRO A 158 -12.05 2.94 25.31
C PRO A 158 -11.82 3.06 23.80
N LEU A 159 -12.63 3.86 23.10
CA LEU A 159 -12.52 4.08 21.66
C LEU A 159 -11.20 4.76 21.29
N ALA A 160 -10.80 5.79 22.04
CA ALA A 160 -9.49 6.41 21.88
C ALA A 160 -8.34 5.41 22.06
N ALA A 161 -8.45 4.48 23.02
CA ALA A 161 -7.43 3.44 23.22
C ALA A 161 -7.29 2.51 22.00
N VAL A 162 -8.41 2.14 21.38
CA VAL A 162 -8.42 1.37 20.13
C VAL A 162 -7.75 2.13 18.99
N HIS A 163 -8.01 3.43 18.82
CA HIS A 163 -7.33 4.23 17.79
C HIS A 163 -5.81 4.27 17.96
N TYR A 164 -5.30 4.24 19.19
CA TYR A 164 -3.86 4.15 19.45
C TYR A 164 -3.29 2.78 19.05
N ILE A 165 -3.92 1.67 19.45
CA ILE A 165 -3.47 0.34 19.03
C ILE A 165 -3.59 0.16 17.50
N LEU A 166 -4.64 0.69 16.90
CA LEU A 166 -4.79 0.72 15.45
C LEU A 166 -3.69 1.55 14.78
N ALA A 167 -3.24 2.65 15.40
CA ALA A 167 -2.07 3.39 14.92
C ALA A 167 -0.78 2.55 14.93
N GLU A 168 -0.57 1.73 15.97
CA GLU A 168 0.55 0.76 15.98
C GLU A 168 0.43 -0.29 14.87
N ARG A 169 -0.80 -0.73 14.53
CA ARG A 169 -1.01 -1.62 13.36
C ARG A 169 -0.70 -0.94 12.03
N PHE A 170 -1.01 0.35 11.89
CA PHE A 170 -0.57 1.10 10.72
C PHE A 170 0.95 1.23 10.68
N ASP A 171 1.60 1.42 11.83
CA ASP A 171 3.06 1.51 11.93
C ASP A 171 3.75 0.21 11.45
N GLU A 172 3.08 -0.93 11.61
CA GLU A 172 3.53 -2.26 11.15
C GLU A 172 3.20 -2.54 9.68
N ASP A 173 2.01 -2.13 9.24
CA ASP A 173 1.49 -2.38 7.90
C ASP A 173 0.82 -1.12 7.32
N PRO A 174 1.48 -0.40 6.39
CA PRO A 174 0.87 0.75 5.72
C PRO A 174 -0.33 0.37 4.83
N PHE A 175 -0.40 -0.87 4.33
CA PHE A 175 -1.49 -1.31 3.46
C PHE A 175 -2.82 -1.48 4.18
N LEU A 176 -2.81 -1.59 5.50
CA LEU A 176 -4.02 -1.60 6.30
C LEU A 176 -4.89 -0.35 6.05
N LEU A 177 -4.31 0.83 5.79
CA LEU A 177 -5.09 2.02 5.42
C LEU A 177 -5.82 1.86 4.09
N PHE A 178 -5.18 1.25 3.09
CA PHE A 178 -5.82 0.99 1.81
C PHE A 178 -6.90 -0.10 1.93
N ARG A 179 -6.64 -1.14 2.74
CA ARG A 179 -7.62 -2.21 3.03
C ARG A 179 -8.89 -1.65 3.64
N LEU A 180 -8.75 -0.78 4.65
CA LEU A 180 -9.90 -0.10 5.27
C LEU A 180 -10.60 0.89 4.32
N ARG A 181 -9.95 1.28 3.22
CA ARG A 181 -10.54 2.08 2.13
C ARG A 181 -11.07 1.22 0.98
N GLY A 182 -11.08 -0.11 1.13
CA GLY A 182 -11.65 -1.06 0.19
C GLY A 182 -10.69 -1.54 -0.91
N LYS A 183 -9.36 -1.44 -0.72
CA LYS A 183 -8.39 -2.00 -1.68
C LYS A 183 -7.32 -2.81 -0.96
N THR A 184 -7.20 -4.08 -1.33
CA THR A 184 -6.13 -4.93 -0.78
C THR A 184 -4.76 -4.57 -1.36
N GLU A 185 -3.70 -4.99 -0.70
CA GLU A 185 -2.33 -4.88 -1.19
C GLU A 185 -2.21 -5.50 -2.59
N ASP A 186 -2.64 -6.75 -2.76
CA ASP A 186 -2.59 -7.46 -4.04
C ASP A 186 -3.35 -6.71 -5.14
N GLN A 187 -4.55 -6.21 -4.84
CA GLN A 187 -5.35 -5.44 -5.79
C GLN A 187 -4.69 -4.11 -6.17
N LEU A 188 -4.06 -3.43 -5.21
CA LEU A 188 -3.38 -2.17 -5.43
C LEU A 188 -2.12 -2.38 -6.28
N LEU A 189 -1.28 -3.35 -5.91
CA LEU A 189 -0.03 -3.65 -6.61
C LEU A 189 -0.29 -4.20 -8.02
N ALA A 190 -1.28 -5.10 -8.19
CA ALA A 190 -1.67 -5.60 -9.51
C ALA A 190 -2.14 -4.46 -10.43
N ALA A 191 -2.97 -3.55 -9.92
CA ALA A 191 -3.45 -2.42 -10.71
C ALA A 191 -2.32 -1.44 -11.08
N LEU A 192 -1.36 -1.21 -10.18
CA LEU A 192 -0.18 -0.38 -10.46
C LEU A 192 0.73 -1.00 -11.53
N ARG A 193 0.98 -2.32 -11.45
CA ARG A 193 1.78 -3.05 -12.46
C ARG A 193 1.15 -3.00 -13.85
N LYS A 194 -0.18 -3.14 -13.92
CA LYS A 194 -0.94 -3.05 -15.17
C LYS A 194 -0.79 -1.69 -15.86
N LEU A 195 -0.81 -0.59 -15.10
CA LEU A 195 -0.66 0.76 -15.66
C LEU A 195 0.77 1.11 -16.08
N GLN A 196 1.78 0.51 -15.45
CA GLN A 196 3.17 0.81 -15.79
C GLN A 196 3.70 0.06 -17.02
N GLY A 197 2.86 -0.74 -17.69
CA GLY A 197 3.31 -1.55 -18.84
C GLY A 197 4.37 -2.60 -18.47
N VAL A 198 4.69 -2.77 -17.18
CA VAL A 198 5.56 -3.83 -16.65
C VAL A 198 4.81 -5.16 -16.63
N GLY A 199 3.47 -5.13 -16.73
CA GLY A 199 2.62 -6.29 -16.96
C GLY A 199 2.23 -6.42 -18.43
N GLY A 200 3.18 -6.74 -19.30
CA GLY A 200 2.89 -7.39 -20.58
C GLY A 200 2.39 -8.82 -20.38
N GLU A 201 1.43 -9.02 -19.48
CA GLU A 201 0.89 -10.33 -19.09
C GLU A 201 -0.63 -10.45 -19.37
N ASP A 202 -1.31 -9.37 -19.80
CA ASP A 202 -2.76 -9.40 -20.06
C ASP A 202 -3.15 -9.57 -21.55
N GLU A 203 -2.19 -9.81 -22.47
CA GLU A 203 -2.47 -10.26 -23.85
C GLU A 203 -1.81 -11.60 -24.22
N LEU A 204 -1.14 -12.26 -23.28
CA LEU A 204 -0.86 -13.69 -23.41
C LEU A 204 -1.80 -14.39 -22.44
N GLY A 205 -3.04 -14.61 -22.89
CA GLY A 205 -3.94 -15.54 -22.21
C GLY A 205 -3.13 -16.79 -21.90
N ALA A 206 -3.18 -17.23 -20.63
CA ALA A 206 -2.41 -18.37 -20.15
C ALA A 206 -2.52 -19.51 -21.17
N ALA A 207 -1.51 -19.64 -22.03
CA ALA A 207 -1.40 -20.76 -22.92
C ALA A 207 -1.36 -21.96 -21.97
N GLU A 208 -2.28 -22.90 -22.19
CA GLU A 208 -2.25 -24.18 -21.51
C GLU A 208 -0.82 -24.69 -21.58
N TYR A 209 -0.16 -24.89 -20.44
CA TYR A 209 1.22 -25.35 -20.41
C TYR A 209 1.23 -26.75 -21.00
N ASP A 210 1.62 -26.86 -22.26
CA ASP A 210 1.85 -28.12 -22.95
C ASP A 210 3.31 -28.53 -22.68
N PRO A 211 3.56 -29.45 -21.73
CA PRO A 211 4.92 -29.85 -21.41
C PRO A 211 5.55 -30.49 -22.65
N PRO A 212 6.76 -30.06 -23.05
CA PRO A 212 7.43 -30.67 -24.18
C PRO A 212 7.69 -32.16 -23.90
N PRO A 213 7.72 -33.01 -24.96
CA PRO A 213 8.05 -34.42 -24.80
C PRO A 213 9.41 -34.61 -24.13
N PRO A 214 9.65 -35.75 -23.43
CA PRO A 214 10.94 -36.05 -22.83
C PRO A 214 12.10 -35.91 -23.82
N LEU A 215 13.24 -35.39 -23.35
CA LEU A 215 14.42 -35.15 -24.20
C LEU A 215 14.87 -36.40 -24.96
N ALA A 216 14.75 -37.59 -24.33
CA ALA A 216 15.11 -38.87 -24.94
C ALA A 216 14.32 -39.15 -26.24
N ASP A 217 13.09 -38.67 -26.33
CA ASP A 217 12.20 -38.87 -27.49
C ASP A 217 12.40 -37.78 -28.57
N SER A 218 13.17 -36.74 -28.26
CA SER A 218 13.37 -35.55 -29.13
C SER A 218 14.81 -35.40 -29.64
N LEU A 219 15.69 -36.38 -29.40
CA LEU A 219 17.11 -36.30 -29.77
C LEU A 219 17.34 -36.19 -31.29
N ALA A 220 16.48 -36.80 -32.09
CA ALA A 220 16.60 -36.80 -33.56
C ALA A 220 16.43 -35.39 -34.16
N ASP A 221 15.51 -34.61 -33.59
CA ASP A 221 15.10 -33.30 -34.10
C ASP A 221 15.52 -32.15 -33.18
N PHE A 222 16.35 -32.42 -32.17
CA PHE A 222 16.77 -31.46 -31.14
C PHE A 222 17.37 -30.16 -31.69
N TRP A 223 18.11 -30.25 -32.80
CA TRP A 223 18.76 -29.11 -33.45
C TRP A 223 17.88 -28.45 -34.53
N THR A 224 16.65 -28.92 -34.71
CA THR A 224 15.73 -28.37 -35.71
C THR A 224 14.83 -27.31 -35.08
N VAL A 225 14.50 -26.28 -35.86
CA VAL A 225 13.58 -25.23 -35.44
C VAL A 225 12.16 -25.79 -35.56
N GLY A 226 11.46 -25.93 -34.43
CA GLY A 226 10.07 -26.38 -34.42
C GLY A 226 9.11 -25.40 -35.12
N GLU A 227 7.96 -25.90 -35.57
CA GLU A 227 6.96 -25.14 -36.35
C GLU A 227 6.44 -23.88 -35.63
N ALA A 228 6.41 -23.91 -34.30
CA ALA A 228 6.06 -22.74 -33.47
C ALA A 228 7.11 -21.61 -33.58
N ALA A 229 8.39 -21.96 -33.73
CA ALA A 229 9.47 -21.00 -33.84
C ALA A 229 9.64 -20.47 -35.28
N THR A 230 9.14 -21.18 -36.30
CA THR A 230 9.14 -20.66 -37.69
C THR A 230 8.25 -19.44 -37.90
N HIS A 231 7.24 -19.24 -37.05
CA HIS A 231 6.38 -18.05 -37.06
C HIS A 231 6.83 -16.96 -36.09
N PHE A 232 7.91 -17.17 -35.34
CA PHE A 232 8.42 -16.18 -34.41
C PHE A 232 9.13 -15.06 -35.17
N GLN A 233 8.49 -13.89 -35.22
CA GLN A 233 9.09 -12.68 -35.78
C GLN A 233 9.56 -11.78 -34.63
N PRO A 234 10.87 -11.70 -34.33
CA PRO A 234 11.37 -10.79 -33.31
C PRO A 234 11.13 -9.34 -33.75
N LYS A 235 10.24 -8.65 -33.05
CA LYS A 235 10.02 -7.21 -33.25
C LYS A 235 11.05 -6.42 -32.43
N ILE A 236 12.21 -6.17 -33.03
CA ILE A 236 13.24 -5.33 -32.42
C ILE A 236 12.82 -3.87 -32.64
N SER A 237 12.58 -3.14 -31.55
CA SER A 237 12.21 -1.72 -31.58
C SER A 237 12.90 -0.96 -30.47
N LEU A 238 12.96 0.36 -30.59
CA LEU A 238 13.52 1.21 -29.54
C LEU A 238 12.66 1.12 -28.28
N PRO A 239 13.28 0.99 -27.09
CA PRO A 239 12.53 0.92 -25.85
C PRO A 239 11.82 2.25 -25.57
N GLU A 240 10.52 2.18 -25.30
CA GLU A 240 9.73 3.28 -24.76
C GLU A 240 9.38 2.98 -23.29
N PRO A 241 9.71 3.86 -22.33
CA PRO A 241 10.33 5.18 -22.49
C PRO A 241 11.84 5.11 -22.79
N ALA A 242 12.37 6.19 -23.38
CA ALA A 242 13.80 6.31 -23.67
C ALA A 242 14.66 6.16 -22.39
N TYR A 243 15.75 5.41 -22.51
CA TYR A 243 16.72 5.14 -21.43
C TYR A 243 16.11 4.46 -20.18
N PRO A 244 15.41 3.31 -20.32
CA PRO A 244 14.71 2.69 -19.19
C PRO A 244 15.64 2.26 -18.06
N VAL A 245 16.88 1.88 -18.39
CA VAL A 245 17.92 1.52 -17.40
C VAL A 245 18.33 2.71 -16.54
N LEU A 246 18.49 3.89 -17.16
CA LEU A 246 18.84 5.12 -16.43
C LEU A 246 17.69 5.56 -15.51
N LEU A 247 16.45 5.45 -15.98
CA LEU A 247 15.27 5.74 -15.18
C LEU A 247 15.15 4.81 -13.97
N ARG A 248 15.49 3.52 -14.15
CA ARG A 248 15.39 2.51 -13.09
C ARG A 248 16.47 2.64 -12.02
N LEU A 249 17.70 2.99 -12.43
CA LEU A 249 18.83 3.14 -11.51
C LEU A 249 18.85 4.52 -10.82
N GLY A 250 18.21 5.53 -11.43
CA GLY A 250 18.22 6.90 -10.93
C GLY A 250 19.58 7.59 -11.08
N MET A 251 19.68 8.83 -10.60
CA MET A 251 20.92 9.61 -10.68
C MET A 251 21.81 9.32 -9.46
N PRO A 252 23.09 8.97 -9.65
CA PRO A 252 24.03 8.79 -8.55
C PRO A 252 24.31 10.12 -7.85
N THR A 253 24.45 10.07 -6.52
CA THR A 253 24.74 11.27 -5.70
C THR A 253 26.18 11.76 -5.81
N PHE A 254 27.11 10.90 -6.24
CA PHE A 254 28.53 11.20 -6.33
C PHE A 254 28.95 11.86 -7.65
N MET A 255 28.08 11.93 -8.65
CA MET A 255 28.37 12.50 -9.96
C MET A 255 27.15 13.23 -10.51
N GLN A 256 27.23 14.55 -10.56
CA GLN A 256 26.21 15.40 -11.16
C GLN A 256 26.25 15.27 -12.70
N ASP A 257 25.08 15.36 -13.34
CA ASP A 257 24.90 15.39 -14.79
C ASP A 257 25.53 14.21 -15.57
N ILE A 258 25.57 13.03 -14.95
CA ILE A 258 26.13 11.82 -15.58
C ILE A 258 25.35 11.42 -16.86
N ASP A 259 24.08 11.80 -16.93
CA ASP A 259 23.20 11.53 -18.07
C ASP A 259 23.68 12.23 -19.35
N ARG A 260 24.39 13.35 -19.24
CA ARG A 260 25.04 14.02 -20.38
C ARG A 260 26.04 13.11 -21.09
N TRP A 261 26.67 12.19 -20.36
CA TRP A 261 27.65 11.25 -20.90
C TRP A 261 27.03 9.90 -21.24
N LEU A 262 26.09 9.42 -20.40
CA LEU A 262 25.46 8.12 -20.59
C LEU A 262 24.46 8.13 -21.75
N LYS A 263 23.62 9.16 -21.90
CA LYS A 263 22.61 9.19 -22.97
C LYS A 263 23.23 9.01 -24.36
N PRO A 264 24.27 9.78 -24.77
CA PRO A 264 24.93 9.56 -26.06
C PRO A 264 25.61 8.19 -26.19
N ALA A 265 26.12 7.63 -25.09
CA ALA A 265 26.72 6.29 -25.11
C ALA A 265 25.65 5.21 -25.34
N TYR A 266 24.48 5.31 -24.68
CA TYR A 266 23.34 4.44 -24.90
C TYR A 266 22.75 4.59 -26.31
N ASP A 267 22.67 5.81 -26.83
CA ASP A 267 22.20 6.06 -28.20
C ASP A 267 23.10 5.36 -29.22
N ASN A 268 24.43 5.52 -29.09
CA ASN A 268 25.39 4.86 -29.98
C ASN A 268 25.36 3.34 -29.87
N LEU A 269 25.27 2.81 -28.64
CA LEU A 269 25.21 1.37 -28.40
C LEU A 269 23.94 0.78 -29.00
N THR A 270 22.80 1.46 -28.84
CA THR A 270 21.52 1.03 -29.40
C THR A 270 21.53 1.12 -30.92
N ALA A 271 22.07 2.20 -31.50
CA ALA A 271 22.21 2.35 -32.94
C ALA A 271 23.11 1.26 -33.56
N THR A 272 24.22 0.94 -32.89
CA THR A 272 25.14 -0.12 -33.33
C THR A 272 24.49 -1.49 -33.20
N ALA A 273 23.80 -1.77 -32.08
CA ALA A 273 23.08 -3.03 -31.89
C ALA A 273 21.99 -3.24 -32.94
N LEU A 274 21.22 -2.20 -33.27
CA LEU A 274 20.23 -2.24 -34.36
C LEU A 274 20.90 -2.45 -35.71
N ALA A 275 21.97 -1.71 -36.02
CA ALA A 275 22.70 -1.88 -37.27
C ALA A 275 23.22 -3.32 -37.42
N THR A 276 23.82 -3.90 -36.38
CA THR A 276 24.31 -5.29 -36.40
C THR A 276 23.17 -6.29 -36.53
N ALA A 277 22.06 -6.11 -35.81
CA ALA A 277 20.92 -7.02 -35.86
C ALA A 277 20.23 -7.05 -37.24
N PHE A 278 20.28 -5.94 -37.99
CA PHE A 278 19.67 -5.82 -39.31
C PHE A 278 20.67 -5.90 -40.47
N ALA A 279 21.98 -5.99 -40.21
CA ALA A 279 23.00 -6.09 -41.26
C ALA A 279 22.86 -7.37 -42.12
N ASP A 280 22.48 -8.49 -41.52
CA ASP A 280 22.31 -9.77 -42.24
C ASP A 280 21.03 -9.81 -43.09
N GLN A 281 20.03 -8.96 -42.82
CA GLN A 281 18.79 -8.92 -43.61
C GLN A 281 18.98 -8.20 -44.95
N THR A 282 19.93 -7.26 -45.04
CA THR A 282 20.19 -6.52 -46.29
C THR A 282 20.92 -7.35 -47.36
N ASP A 283 21.65 -8.39 -46.98
CA ASP A 283 22.40 -9.24 -47.93
C ASP A 283 21.52 -10.33 -48.57
N THR A 284 20.36 -10.64 -47.96
CA THR A 284 19.42 -11.65 -48.47
C THR A 284 18.39 -11.10 -49.46
N ASP A 285 18.14 -9.78 -49.46
CA ASP A 285 17.27 -9.11 -50.44
C ASP A 285 18.01 -8.71 -51.74
N ALA A 286 19.34 -8.86 -51.80
CA ALA A 286 20.14 -8.60 -53.01
C ALA A 286 20.27 -9.82 -53.94
N LEU A 287 19.71 -10.99 -53.57
CA LEU A 287 19.79 -12.25 -54.32
C LEU A 287 18.42 -12.84 -54.72
N LYS A 288 17.37 -12.03 -54.81
CA LYS A 288 16.09 -12.41 -55.45
C LYS A 288 15.72 -11.49 -56.58
#